data_AF-A0A377QC02-F1
#
_entry.id   AF-A0A377QC02-F1
#
_cell.length_a   1.000
_cell.length_b   1.000
_cell.length_c   1.000
_cell.angle_alpha   90.00
_cell.angle_beta   90.00
_cell.angle_gamma   90.00
#
_symmetry.space_group_name_H-M   'P 1'
#
loop_
_entity.id
_entity.type
_entity.pdbx_description
1 polymer ?
#
loop_
_entity_poly.entity_id
_entity_poly.type
_entity_poly.pdbx_seq_one_letter_code
_entity_poly.pdbx_strand_id
1 'polypeptide(L)'
;MFFKKKTPPHPYDHTDFGRVFGWWLCLDGERIADVNYWAYGVSSQFWHEYKVFPFNAKFNDIGFDPDNWSLDGIALESRFAEGYYIKDFIIHSVRDNLIMIRNAHVPKEQFISAMNSSNHS
;
A
#
# COMPACT_ATOMS: atom_id res chain seq x y z
N MET A 1 -39.23 0.91 -20.66
CA MET A 1 -37.91 1.42 -20.22
C MET A 1 -37.39 0.51 -19.12
N PHE A 2 -36.40 -0.32 -19.40
CA PHE A 2 -35.71 -1.09 -18.36
C PHE A 2 -34.64 -0.21 -17.75
N PHE A 3 -34.87 0.28 -16.53
CA PHE A 3 -33.80 0.86 -15.74
C PHE A 3 -32.86 -0.28 -15.36
N LYS A 4 -31.72 -0.41 -16.05
CA LYS A 4 -30.60 -1.21 -15.54
C LYS A 4 -30.26 -0.63 -14.17
N LYS A 5 -30.58 -1.36 -13.09
CA LYS A 5 -30.00 -1.11 -11.78
C LYS A 5 -28.48 -1.08 -12.00
N LYS A 6 -27.86 0.10 -11.86
CA LYS A 6 -26.41 0.20 -11.80
C LYS A 6 -26.00 -0.60 -10.57
N THR A 7 -25.31 -1.72 -10.77
CA THR A 7 -24.64 -2.40 -9.67
C THR A 7 -23.73 -1.34 -9.03
N PRO A 8 -23.83 -1.12 -7.70
CA PRO A 8 -22.92 -0.18 -7.05
C PRO A 8 -21.47 -0.61 -7.33
N PRO A 9 -20.53 0.33 -7.48
CA PRO A 9 -19.13 -0.03 -7.71
C PRO A 9 -18.64 -0.93 -6.59
N HIS A 10 -17.79 -1.89 -6.91
CA HIS A 10 -17.29 -2.81 -5.89
C HIS A 10 -16.45 -2.00 -4.89
N PRO A 11 -16.50 -2.30 -3.57
CA PRO A 11 -15.72 -1.58 -2.56
C PRO A 11 -14.23 -1.43 -2.91
N TYR A 12 -13.71 -2.41 -3.64
CA TYR A 12 -12.36 -2.44 -4.22
C TYR A 12 -12.00 -1.22 -5.08
N ASP A 13 -12.93 -0.71 -5.90
CA ASP A 13 -12.67 0.46 -6.75
C ASP A 13 -12.69 1.75 -5.91
N HIS A 14 -13.49 1.79 -4.85
CA HIS A 14 -13.58 2.92 -3.93
C HIS A 14 -12.38 3.05 -2.99
N THR A 15 -11.67 1.95 -2.75
CA THR A 15 -10.46 1.92 -1.92
C THR A 15 -9.19 2.11 -2.73
N ASP A 16 -9.33 2.53 -4.00
CA ASP A 16 -8.23 2.63 -4.94
C ASP A 16 -7.40 1.34 -4.94
N PHE A 17 -8.09 0.22 -5.13
CA PHE A 17 -7.50 -1.12 -5.20
C PHE A 17 -6.74 -1.51 -3.92
N GLY A 18 -7.24 -1.05 -2.77
CA GLY A 18 -6.66 -1.30 -1.44
C GLY A 18 -5.59 -0.30 -1.00
N ARG A 19 -5.18 0.64 -1.85
CA ARG A 19 -4.09 1.60 -1.57
C ARG A 19 -4.35 2.53 -0.40
N VAL A 20 -5.61 2.92 -0.21
CA VAL A 20 -6.02 3.88 0.82
C VAL A 20 -5.82 3.36 2.23
N PHE A 21 -5.70 2.04 2.42
CA PHE A 21 -5.48 1.44 3.73
C PHE A 21 -4.02 1.52 4.19
N GLY A 22 -3.10 1.87 3.29
CA GLY A 22 -1.67 1.91 3.58
C GLY A 22 -1.03 0.53 3.64
N TRP A 23 0.25 0.54 4.00
CA TRP A 23 1.13 -0.62 4.01
C TRP A 23 1.98 -0.65 5.28
N TRP A 24 2.47 -1.83 5.65
CA TRP A 24 3.64 -1.94 6.50
C TRP A 24 4.87 -2.09 5.60
N LEU A 25 5.91 -1.32 5.88
CA LEU A 25 7.23 -1.63 5.33
C LEU A 25 7.84 -2.77 6.14
N CYS A 26 8.26 -3.82 5.44
CA CYS A 26 8.88 -4.98 6.04
C CYS A 26 10.32 -5.17 5.56
N LEU A 27 11.20 -5.56 6.46
CA LEU A 27 12.55 -6.03 6.17
C LEU A 27 12.69 -7.45 6.70
N ASP A 28 12.96 -8.42 5.82
CA ASP A 28 13.08 -9.85 6.16
C ASP A 28 11.86 -10.40 6.93
N GLY A 29 10.67 -9.89 6.58
CA GLY A 29 9.39 -10.28 7.21
C GLY A 29 9.07 -9.55 8.52
N GLU A 30 9.96 -8.70 9.04
CA GLU A 30 9.69 -7.86 10.20
C GLU A 30 9.13 -6.51 9.77
N ARG A 31 7.99 -6.09 10.34
CA ARG A 31 7.42 -4.75 10.13
C ARG A 31 8.33 -3.70 10.79
N ILE A 32 8.73 -2.68 10.04
CA ILE A 32 9.69 -1.66 10.50
C ILE A 32 9.18 -0.21 10.40
N ALA A 33 8.19 0.04 9.54
CA ALA A 33 7.55 1.35 9.43
C ALA A 33 6.09 1.23 8.97
N ASP A 34 5.28 2.21 9.37
CA ASP A 34 3.93 2.42 8.87
C ASP A 34 3.96 3.31 7.63
N VAL A 35 3.38 2.85 6.53
CA VAL A 35 3.31 3.57 5.24
C VAL A 35 1.86 3.97 5.03
N ASN A 36 1.48 5.09 5.65
CA ASN A 36 0.13 5.61 5.69
C ASN A 36 -0.23 6.33 4.40
N TYR A 37 -1.36 5.98 3.79
CA TYR A 37 -1.86 6.68 2.62
C TYR A 37 -2.12 8.15 2.95
N TRP A 38 -1.58 9.05 2.12
CA TRP A 38 -1.71 10.49 2.30
C TRP A 38 -2.63 11.10 1.26
N ALA A 39 -2.30 10.95 -0.02
CA ALA A 39 -3.07 11.53 -1.11
C ALA A 39 -2.82 10.83 -2.45
N TYR A 40 -3.80 10.94 -3.34
CA TYR A 40 -3.59 10.67 -4.77
C TYR A 40 -3.16 11.97 -5.44
N GLY A 41 -1.92 12.03 -5.91
CA GLY A 41 -1.44 13.15 -6.69
C GLY A 41 -2.06 13.13 -8.08
N VAL A 42 -3.03 14.00 -8.35
CA VAL A 42 -3.72 14.06 -9.66
C VAL A 42 -2.76 14.39 -10.82
N SER A 43 -1.65 15.09 -10.51
CA SER A 43 -0.58 15.41 -11.44
C SER A 43 0.41 14.26 -11.69
N SER A 44 0.43 13.25 -10.81
CA SER A 44 1.38 12.14 -10.85
C SER A 44 0.65 10.86 -11.22
N GLN A 45 0.36 10.71 -12.52
CA GLN A 45 -0.32 9.54 -13.06
C GLN A 45 0.35 8.25 -12.53
N PHE A 46 -0.44 7.42 -11.84
CA PHE A 46 -0.05 6.12 -11.25
C PHE A 46 0.81 6.15 -9.97
N TRP A 47 1.06 7.31 -9.38
CA TRP A 47 1.78 7.44 -8.11
C TRP A 47 0.84 7.85 -6.99
N HIS A 48 1.07 7.28 -5.82
CA HIS A 48 0.28 7.54 -4.61
C HIS A 48 1.22 8.01 -3.52
N GLU A 49 0.86 9.10 -2.84
CA GLU A 49 1.66 9.66 -1.76
C GLU A 49 1.38 8.91 -0.46
N TYR A 50 2.44 8.56 0.24
CA TYR A 50 2.40 7.91 1.54
C TYR A 50 3.29 8.64 2.53
N LYS A 51 2.77 8.85 3.74
CA LYS A 51 3.57 9.26 4.89
C LYS A 51 4.13 8.04 5.59
N VAL A 52 5.42 8.07 5.82
CA VAL A 52 6.14 6.95 6.44
C VAL A 52 6.44 7.30 7.89
N PHE A 53 6.07 6.41 8.81
CA PHE A 53 6.28 6.54 10.24
C PHE A 53 7.12 5.35 10.72
N PRO A 54 8.44 5.52 10.81
CA PRO A 54 9.33 4.49 11.33
C PRO A 54 9.04 4.22 12.81
N PHE A 55 9.04 2.94 13.19
CA PHE A 55 8.91 2.53 14.59
C PHE A 55 9.94 1.47 15.00
N ASN A 56 10.75 0.98 14.07
CA ASN A 56 11.84 0.04 14.32
C ASN A 56 13.18 0.68 13.97
N ALA A 57 14.21 0.44 14.79
CA ALA A 57 15.56 0.99 14.59
C ALA A 57 16.20 0.54 13.27
N LYS A 58 15.84 -0.64 12.74
CA LYS A 58 16.29 -1.13 11.43
C LYS A 58 15.91 -0.20 10.27
N PHE A 59 14.89 0.65 10.45
CA PHE A 59 14.56 1.66 9.45
C PHE A 59 15.70 2.66 9.24
N ASN A 60 16.57 2.91 10.23
CA ASN A 60 17.69 3.83 10.07
C ASN A 60 18.69 3.37 9.00
N ASP A 61 18.78 2.07 8.75
CA ASP A 61 19.65 1.48 7.73
C ASP A 61 19.07 1.63 6.31
N ILE A 62 17.76 1.88 6.22
CA ILE A 62 17.02 2.01 4.95
C ILE A 62 16.77 3.49 4.64
N GLY A 63 16.21 4.23 5.60
CA GLY A 63 15.85 5.63 5.46
C GLY A 63 14.79 5.87 4.38
N PHE A 64 14.80 7.08 3.82
CA PHE A 64 13.88 7.51 2.76
C PHE A 64 14.52 7.52 1.37
N ASP A 65 15.69 6.89 1.23
CA ASP A 65 16.39 6.76 -0.05
C ASP A 65 15.74 5.65 -0.90
N PRO A 66 15.24 5.94 -2.11
CA PRO A 66 14.69 4.93 -3.02
C PRO A 66 15.59 3.73 -3.26
N ASP A 67 16.91 3.92 -3.33
CA ASP A 67 17.85 2.84 -3.64
C ASP A 67 17.86 1.79 -2.52
N ASN A 68 17.70 2.21 -1.27
CA ASN A 68 17.66 1.30 -0.12
C ASN A 68 16.35 0.50 -0.02
N TRP A 69 15.28 0.93 -0.69
CA TRP A 69 14.01 0.19 -0.74
C TRP A 69 14.00 -0.88 -1.85
N SER A 70 15.06 -0.93 -2.67
CA SER A 70 15.28 -1.97 -3.68
C SER A 70 16.10 -3.17 -3.16
N LEU A 71 16.51 -3.13 -1.89
CA LEU A 71 17.28 -4.19 -1.25
C LEU A 71 16.50 -5.51 -1.17
N ASP A 72 17.23 -6.63 -1.28
CA ASP A 72 16.69 -7.94 -1.00
C ASP A 72 16.11 -7.99 0.43
N GLY A 73 14.91 -8.56 0.57
CA GLY A 73 14.22 -8.66 1.87
C GLY A 73 13.22 -7.54 2.15
N ILE A 74 13.24 -6.45 1.37
CA ILE A 74 12.23 -5.40 1.46
C ILE A 74 10.90 -5.86 0.84
N ALA A 75 9.80 -5.61 1.53
CA ALA A 75 8.44 -5.82 1.03
C ALA A 75 7.46 -4.80 1.62
N LEU A 76 6.34 -4.58 0.96
CA LEU A 76 5.18 -3.91 1.53
C LEU A 76 4.10 -4.95 1.86
N GLU A 77 3.70 -5.02 3.12
CA GLU A 77 2.56 -5.81 3.55
C GLU A 77 1.30 -4.94 3.55
N SER A 78 0.21 -5.45 2.96
CA SER A 78 -1.04 -4.72 2.96
C SER A 78 -1.64 -4.64 4.36
N ARG A 79 -2.05 -3.44 4.80
CA ARG A 79 -2.75 -3.25 6.08
C ARG A 79 -4.19 -3.75 6.08
N PHE A 80 -4.75 -4.02 4.91
CA PHE A 80 -6.12 -4.49 4.74
C PHE A 80 -6.20 -6.01 4.56
N ALA A 81 -5.55 -6.52 3.52
CA ALA A 81 -5.30 -7.95 3.31
C ALA A 81 -4.01 -8.36 4.04
N GLU A 82 -4.14 -8.69 5.34
CA GLU A 82 -3.00 -9.16 6.15
C GLU A 82 -2.38 -10.43 5.52
N GLY A 83 -1.05 -10.51 5.54
CA GLY A 83 -0.30 -11.60 4.90
C GLY A 83 -0.16 -11.48 3.38
N TYR A 84 -0.75 -10.47 2.73
CA TYR A 84 -0.44 -10.13 1.34
C TYR A 84 0.76 -9.18 1.27
N TYR A 85 1.79 -9.61 0.55
CA TYR A 85 3.03 -8.86 0.37
C TYR A 85 3.29 -8.54 -1.10
N ILE A 86 3.91 -7.39 -1.33
CA ILE A 86 4.48 -7.03 -2.63
C ILE A 86 5.96 -6.71 -2.47
N LYS A 87 6.74 -7.13 -3.46
CA LYS A 87 8.18 -6.83 -3.57
C LYS A 87 8.48 -5.96 -4.79
N ASP A 88 7.67 -6.09 -5.84
CA ASP A 88 7.82 -5.35 -7.09
C ASP A 88 7.08 -4.00 -7.02
N PHE A 89 7.66 -3.04 -6.30
CA PHE A 89 7.16 -1.66 -6.24
C PHE A 89 8.29 -0.68 -6.50
N ILE A 90 7.93 0.55 -6.86
CA ILE A 90 8.89 1.63 -7.12
C ILE A 90 8.54 2.78 -6.19
N ILE A 91 9.55 3.38 -5.57
CA ILE A 91 9.37 4.57 -4.74
C ILE A 91 10.09 5.78 -5.31
N HIS A 92 9.61 6.96 -4.93
CA HIS A 92 10.30 8.23 -5.12
C HIS A 92 10.20 9.02 -3.83
N SER A 93 11.33 9.57 -3.36
CA SER A 93 11.33 10.43 -2.18
C SER A 93 10.88 11.83 -2.56
N VAL A 94 9.89 12.39 -1.84
CA VAL A 94 9.38 13.75 -2.11
C VAL A 94 10.04 14.75 -1.17
N ARG A 95 10.01 14.45 0.12
CA ARG A 95 10.58 15.21 1.24
C ARG A 95 10.50 14.34 2.49
N ASP A 96 11.31 14.62 3.50
CA ASP A 96 11.45 13.86 4.74
C ASP A 96 10.50 12.68 4.90
N ASN A 97 9.46 12.69 5.70
CA ASN A 97 8.60 11.52 5.88
C ASN A 97 7.55 11.22 4.77
N LEU A 98 7.74 11.70 3.54
CA LEU A 98 6.77 11.60 2.44
C LEU A 98 7.42 10.98 1.19
N ILE A 99 6.85 9.86 0.77
CA ILE A 99 7.25 9.15 -0.45
C ILE A 99 6.08 9.01 -1.40
N MET A 100 6.40 8.74 -2.65
CA MET A 100 5.43 8.29 -3.65
C MET A 100 5.71 6.84 -3.98
N ILE A 101 4.66 6.02 -4.08
CA ILE A 101 4.78 4.61 -4.43
C ILE A 101 3.97 4.30 -5.69
N ARG A 102 4.54 3.49 -6.57
CA ARG A 102 3.90 2.92 -7.75
C ARG A 102 3.86 1.40 -7.65
N ASN A 103 2.88 0.79 -8.31
CA ASN A 103 2.60 -0.65 -8.36
C ASN A 103 2.15 -1.29 -7.03
N ALA A 104 2.00 -0.50 -5.96
CA ALA A 104 1.44 -0.99 -4.71
C ALA A 104 -0.08 -1.12 -4.79
N HIS A 105 -0.60 -2.31 -5.09
CA HIS A 105 -2.04 -2.59 -5.06
C HIS A 105 -2.30 -4.01 -4.59
N VAL A 106 -3.49 -4.23 -4.04
CA VAL A 106 -3.94 -5.57 -3.61
C VAL A 106 -4.76 -6.16 -4.75
N PRO A 107 -4.44 -7.34 -5.32
CA PRO A 107 -5.26 -7.98 -6.33
C PRO A 107 -6.70 -8.21 -5.85
N LYS A 108 -7.66 -8.15 -6.76
CA LYS A 108 -9.08 -8.18 -6.43
C LYS A 108 -9.48 -9.43 -5.66
N GLU A 109 -8.91 -10.57 -6.01
CA GLU A 109 -9.15 -11.86 -5.36
C GLU A 109 -8.69 -11.82 -3.90
N GLN A 110 -7.50 -11.26 -3.64
CA GLN A 110 -6.96 -11.11 -2.29
C GLN A 110 -7.77 -10.10 -1.47
N PHE A 111 -8.23 -9.02 -2.11
CA PHE A 111 -9.09 -8.03 -1.47
C PHE A 111 -10.44 -8.63 -1.04
N ILE A 112 -11.07 -9.43 -1.91
CA ILE A 112 -12.34 -10.10 -1.60
C ILE A 112 -12.13 -11.13 -0.49
N SER A 113 -11.04 -11.90 -0.54
CA SER A 113 -10.68 -12.86 0.51
C SER A 113 -10.55 -12.15 1.87
N ALA A 114 -9.82 -11.04 1.93
CA ALA A 114 -9.67 -10.24 3.14
C ALA A 114 -11.00 -9.68 3.67
N MET A 115 -11.86 -9.12 2.80
CA MET A 115 -13.19 -8.65 3.21
C MET A 115 -14.03 -9.75 3.85
N ASN A 116 -13.99 -10.97 3.30
CA ASN A 116 -14.75 -12.09 3.83
C ASN A 116 -14.24 -12.51 5.21
N SER A 117 -12.91 -12.56 5.39
CA SER A 117 -12.30 -12.87 6.69
C SER A 117 -12.65 -11.84 7.77
N SER A 118 -12.66 -10.55 7.43
CA SER A 118 -13.00 -9.48 8.39
C SER A 118 -14.46 -9.48 8.84
N ASN A 119 -15.39 -9.97 8.02
CA ASN A 119 -16.82 -10.06 8.37
C ASN A 119 -17.16 -11.26 9.27
N HIS A 120 -16.22 -12.17 9.47
CA HIS A 120 -16.36 -13.36 10.31
C HIS A 120 -15.55 -13.28 11.61
N SER A 121 -14.93 -12.12 11.87
CA SER A 121 -14.14 -11.84 13.08
C SER A 121 -14.93 -11.06 14.13
#